data_AF-A0AAF0F032-F1
#
_entry.id   AF-A0AAF0F032-F1
#
_cell.length_a   1.000
_cell.length_b   1.000
_cell.length_c   1.000
_cell.angle_alpha   90.00
_cell.angle_beta   90.00
_cell.angle_gamma   90.00
#
_symmetry.space_group_name_H-M   'P 1'
#
loop_
_entity.id
_entity.type
_entity.pdbx_description
1 polymer ?
#
loop_
_entity_poly.entity_id
_entity_poly.type
_entity_poly.pdbx_seq_one_letter_code
_entity_poly.pdbx_strand_id
1 'polypeptide(L)'
;MRRALRQLAVELLRKDPDTYSSAILGESRESYLAKLVKPTTWGGAVELALFAAHFQVEIWCWDAKSGVCHKFGEQQGYSTAWLLAYAGIHYDVLVGLPTPDAPPERGTTAFAVSQPGLTDACQHLVTQLQSQHYYTDTATFSITCRTCGQRLEGEKGIAMHAQQTGHSDFSQTEETLSQ
;
A
#
# COMPACT_ATOMS: atom_id res chain seq x y z
N MET A 1 -8.40 6.04 -1.15
CA MET A 1 -8.63 6.63 0.20
C MET A 1 -9.85 7.55 0.20
N ARG A 2 -10.72 7.45 1.22
CA ARG A 2 -11.93 8.31 1.37
C ARG A 2 -11.56 9.78 1.61
N ARG A 3 -12.42 10.71 1.19
CA ARG A 3 -12.20 12.17 1.32
C ARG A 3 -11.89 12.62 2.75
N ALA A 4 -12.62 12.10 3.74
CA ALA A 4 -12.41 12.47 5.14
C ALA A 4 -11.01 12.09 5.65
N LEU A 5 -10.53 10.90 5.31
CA LEU A 5 -9.17 10.45 5.68
C LEU A 5 -8.08 11.27 4.98
N ARG A 6 -8.31 11.70 3.73
CA ARG A 6 -7.40 12.64 3.04
C ARG A 6 -7.28 13.97 3.79
N GLN A 7 -8.42 14.53 4.20
CA GLN A 7 -8.45 15.80 4.93
C GLN A 7 -7.76 15.67 6.29
N LEU A 8 -8.01 14.56 7.00
CA LEU A 8 -7.35 14.25 8.25
C LEU A 8 -5.83 14.14 8.08
N ALA A 9 -5.35 13.39 7.08
CA ALA A 9 -3.92 13.26 6.82
C ALA A 9 -3.26 14.61 6.53
N VAL A 10 -3.90 15.48 5.73
CA VAL A 10 -3.43 16.85 5.47
C VAL A 10 -3.35 17.67 6.76
N GLU A 11 -4.34 17.56 7.63
CA GLU A 11 -4.35 18.26 8.91
C GLU A 11 -3.23 17.77 9.84
N LEU A 12 -3.05 16.45 9.95
CA LEU A 12 -2.01 15.85 10.79
C LEU A 12 -0.62 16.22 10.29
N LEU A 13 -0.38 16.13 8.97
CA LEU A 13 0.88 16.56 8.38
C LEU A 13 1.18 17.99 8.77
N ARG A 14 0.22 18.92 8.61
CA ARG A 14 0.38 20.34 8.94
C ARG A 14 0.85 20.60 10.38
N LYS A 15 0.45 19.76 11.33
CA LYS A 15 0.80 19.90 12.76
C LYS A 15 2.21 19.41 13.10
N ASP A 16 2.82 18.59 12.24
CA ASP A 16 4.15 18.01 12.47
C ASP A 16 5.06 18.21 11.24
N PRO A 17 5.55 19.43 11.00
CA PRO A 17 6.43 19.71 9.86
C PRO A 17 7.85 19.15 10.02
N ASP A 18 8.30 18.92 11.25
CA ASP A 18 9.68 18.51 11.53
C ASP A 18 9.88 17.02 11.24
N THR A 19 8.93 16.17 11.66
CA THR A 19 8.97 14.73 11.34
C THR A 19 8.78 14.49 9.84
N TYR A 20 7.82 15.20 9.23
CA TYR A 20 7.45 15.02 7.81
C TYR A 20 8.10 16.07 6.91
N SER A 21 9.44 16.06 6.92
CA SER A 21 10.27 16.87 6.05
C SER A 21 10.14 16.46 4.57
N SER A 22 10.61 17.31 3.65
CA SER A 22 10.61 16.99 2.21
C SER A 22 11.38 15.72 1.87
N ALA A 23 12.39 15.36 2.67
CA ALA A 23 13.12 14.10 2.51
C ALA A 23 12.23 12.88 2.80
N ILE A 24 11.40 12.94 3.84
CA ILE A 24 10.45 11.87 4.19
C ILE A 24 9.28 11.83 3.19
N LEU A 25 8.80 13.00 2.76
CA LEU A 25 7.69 13.10 1.80
C LEU A 25 8.10 12.74 0.36
N GLY A 26 9.41 12.76 0.05
CA GLY A 26 9.93 12.52 -1.29
C GLY A 26 9.70 13.67 -2.29
N GLU A 27 9.08 14.77 -1.84
CA GLU A 27 8.81 15.97 -2.62
C GLU A 27 8.65 17.19 -1.70
N SER A 28 8.43 18.38 -2.28
CA SER A 28 8.10 19.55 -1.46
C SER A 28 6.78 19.34 -0.73
N ARG A 29 6.72 19.86 0.49
CA ARG A 29 5.55 19.72 1.36
C ARG A 29 4.29 20.30 0.73
N GLU A 30 4.40 21.47 0.12
CA GLU A 30 3.28 22.16 -0.54
C GLU A 30 2.72 21.29 -1.67
N SER A 31 3.60 20.67 -2.46
CA SER A 31 3.22 19.77 -3.55
C SER A 31 2.56 18.49 -3.02
N TYR A 32 3.12 17.89 -1.97
CA TYR A 32 2.57 16.70 -1.33
C TYR A 32 1.14 16.94 -0.82
N LEU A 33 0.94 18.00 -0.04
CA LEU A 33 -0.37 18.36 0.52
C LEU A 33 -1.40 18.68 -0.58
N ALA A 34 -0.97 19.37 -1.64
CA ALA A 34 -1.83 19.69 -2.78
C ALA A 34 -2.24 18.45 -3.60
N LYS A 35 -1.38 17.41 -3.66
CA LYS A 35 -1.71 16.13 -4.28
C LYS A 35 -2.63 15.30 -3.38
N LEU A 36 -2.35 15.21 -2.09
CA LEU A 36 -3.04 14.29 -1.17
C LEU A 36 -4.57 14.48 -1.11
N VAL A 37 -5.03 15.73 -1.30
CA VAL A 37 -6.47 16.07 -1.38
C VAL A 37 -7.16 15.57 -2.65
N LYS A 38 -6.40 15.27 -3.71
CA LYS A 38 -6.97 14.80 -4.99
C LYS A 38 -7.45 13.35 -4.84
N PRO A 39 -8.63 13.01 -5.41
CA PRO A 39 -9.18 11.67 -5.30
C PRO A 39 -8.31 10.60 -5.99
N THR A 40 -7.55 11.00 -7.01
CA THR A 40 -6.66 10.15 -7.81
C THR A 40 -5.32 9.84 -7.16
N THR A 41 -4.91 10.59 -6.13
CA THR A 41 -3.64 10.36 -5.44
C THR A 41 -3.77 9.18 -4.49
N TRP A 42 -2.84 8.23 -4.56
CA TRP A 42 -2.82 7.09 -3.64
C TRP A 42 -2.16 7.51 -2.32
N GLY A 43 -2.68 7.00 -1.21
CA GLY A 43 -1.98 7.10 0.07
C GLY A 43 -1.00 5.93 0.20
N GLY A 44 -0.05 6.04 1.12
CA GLY A 44 0.94 4.99 1.34
C GLY A 44 1.51 4.99 2.76
N ALA A 45 2.79 4.65 2.88
CA ALA A 45 3.47 4.49 4.17
C ALA A 45 3.40 5.73 5.07
N VAL A 46 3.48 6.94 4.49
CA VAL A 46 3.35 8.21 5.24
C VAL A 46 1.97 8.31 5.90
N GLU A 47 0.89 8.09 5.13
CA GLU A 47 -0.47 8.10 5.68
C GLU A 47 -0.69 7.00 6.72
N LEU A 48 -0.14 5.79 6.51
CA LEU A 48 -0.24 4.71 7.50
C LEU A 48 0.45 5.08 8.81
N ALA A 49 1.65 5.69 8.77
CA ALA A 49 2.33 6.18 9.96
C ALA A 49 1.53 7.27 10.69
N LEU A 50 0.97 8.23 9.94
CA LEU A 50 0.12 9.29 10.49
C LEU A 50 -1.12 8.71 11.19
N PHE A 51 -1.80 7.76 10.55
CA PHE A 51 -3.01 7.17 11.10
C PHE A 51 -2.71 6.27 12.30
N ALA A 52 -1.62 5.49 12.27
CA ALA A 52 -1.16 4.72 13.42
C ALA A 52 -0.97 5.61 14.66
N ALA A 53 -0.25 6.73 14.49
CA ALA A 53 -0.03 7.69 15.57
C ALA A 53 -1.32 8.39 16.03
N HIS A 54 -2.15 8.84 15.10
CA HIS A 54 -3.39 9.57 15.40
C HIS A 54 -4.42 8.70 16.12
N PHE A 55 -4.61 7.46 15.66
CA PHE A 55 -5.58 6.53 16.26
C PHE A 55 -4.99 5.71 17.41
N GLN A 56 -3.69 5.86 17.70
CA GLN A 56 -2.98 5.14 18.75
C GLN A 56 -3.10 3.62 18.59
N VAL A 57 -2.87 3.15 17.37
CA VAL A 57 -2.91 1.73 16.98
C VAL A 57 -1.62 1.36 16.26
N GLU A 58 -1.22 0.10 16.35
CA GLU A 58 -0.28 -0.45 15.39
C GLU A 58 -1.01 -0.77 14.08
N ILE A 59 -0.40 -0.48 12.93
CA ILE A 59 -0.89 -0.95 11.64
C ILE A 59 0.13 -1.93 11.08
N TRP A 60 -0.25 -3.18 10.93
CA TRP A 60 0.59 -4.23 10.38
C TRP A 60 0.22 -4.42 8.92
N CYS A 61 1.07 -3.93 8.03
CA CYS A 61 0.88 -4.00 6.59
C CYS A 61 1.76 -5.10 6.01
N TRP A 62 1.14 -6.20 5.59
CA TRP A 62 1.81 -7.33 4.95
C TRP A 62 1.90 -7.11 3.45
N ASP A 63 3.11 -7.09 2.90
CA ASP A 63 3.32 -7.08 1.46
C ASP A 63 3.07 -8.49 0.91
N ALA A 64 2.05 -8.64 0.07
CA ALA A 64 1.65 -9.93 -0.50
C ALA A 64 2.70 -10.48 -1.50
N LYS A 65 3.52 -9.61 -2.10
CA LYS A 65 4.59 -10.01 -3.02
C LYS A 65 5.80 -10.55 -2.27
N SER A 66 6.26 -9.84 -1.24
CA SER A 66 7.49 -10.18 -0.53
C SER A 66 7.27 -11.04 0.71
N GLY A 67 6.06 -11.06 1.25
CA GLY A 67 5.72 -11.70 2.52
C GLY A 67 6.16 -10.91 3.76
N VAL A 68 6.79 -9.74 3.58
CA VAL A 68 7.32 -8.92 4.67
C VAL A 68 6.20 -8.11 5.33
N CYS A 69 6.21 -8.05 6.66
CA CYS A 69 5.32 -7.18 7.42
C CYS A 69 6.01 -5.84 7.76
N HIS A 70 5.39 -4.74 7.35
CA HIS A 70 5.74 -3.39 7.77
C HIS A 70 4.81 -2.94 8.90
N LYS A 71 5.36 -2.70 10.10
CA LYS A 71 4.59 -2.28 11.28
C LYS A 71 4.73 -0.77 11.48
N PHE A 72 3.61 -0.06 11.44
CA PHE A 72 3.54 1.36 11.74
C PHE A 72 3.03 1.56 13.16
N GLY A 73 3.65 2.48 13.92
CA GLY A 73 3.29 2.71 15.33
C GLY A 73 3.84 1.66 16.30
N GLU A 74 4.75 0.78 15.85
CA GLU A 74 5.41 -0.17 16.73
C GLU A 74 6.22 0.53 17.82
N GLN A 75 6.37 -0.14 18.97
CA GLN A 75 7.14 0.35 20.13
C GLN A 75 6.58 1.63 20.78
N GLN A 76 5.39 2.09 20.38
CA GLN A 76 4.70 3.21 21.02
C GLN A 76 3.80 2.78 22.20
N GLY A 77 3.77 1.48 22.51
CA GLY A 77 2.95 0.93 23.60
C GLY A 77 1.46 0.82 23.26
N TYR A 78 1.09 0.91 21.98
CA TYR A 78 -0.28 0.69 21.54
C TYR A 78 -0.70 -0.77 21.77
N SER A 79 -1.94 -0.97 22.21
CA SER A 79 -2.46 -2.31 22.54
C SER A 79 -3.28 -2.94 21.41
N THR A 80 -3.65 -2.14 20.41
CA THR A 80 -4.53 -2.55 19.30
C THR A 80 -3.76 -2.54 17.99
N ALA A 81 -3.92 -3.58 17.19
CA ALA A 81 -3.39 -3.72 15.85
C ALA A 81 -4.51 -3.77 14.80
N TRP A 82 -4.33 -3.02 13.72
CA TRP A 82 -5.10 -3.15 12.47
C TRP A 82 -4.23 -3.85 11.43
N LEU A 83 -4.83 -4.76 10.68
CA LEU A 83 -4.10 -5.65 9.79
C LEU A 83 -4.49 -5.36 8.34
N LEU A 84 -3.47 -5.17 7.49
CA LEU A 84 -3.63 -4.90 6.07
C LEU A 84 -2.79 -5.88 5.25
N ALA A 85 -3.26 -6.21 4.04
CA ALA A 85 -2.44 -6.77 2.98
C ALA A 85 -2.26 -5.74 1.86
N TYR A 86 -1.05 -5.61 1.35
CA TYR A 86 -0.71 -4.74 0.23
C TYR A 86 -0.36 -5.57 -0.99
N ALA A 87 -1.14 -5.40 -2.06
CA ALA A 87 -1.01 -6.13 -3.32
C ALA A 87 -0.17 -5.37 -4.36
N GLY A 88 0.67 -4.41 -3.96
CA GLY A 88 1.46 -3.58 -4.87
C GLY A 88 0.72 -2.37 -5.45
N ILE A 89 -0.61 -2.42 -5.57
CA ILE A 89 -1.45 -1.30 -6.04
C ILE A 89 -2.73 -1.10 -5.21
N HIS A 90 -3.01 -2.00 -4.28
CA HIS A 90 -4.22 -1.98 -3.46
C HIS A 90 -3.90 -2.39 -2.02
N TYR A 91 -4.68 -1.84 -1.08
CA TYR A 91 -4.65 -2.23 0.32
C TYR A 91 -5.98 -2.89 0.68
N ASP A 92 -5.91 -4.12 1.18
CA ASP A 92 -7.04 -4.88 1.69
C ASP A 92 -6.97 -5.01 3.21
N VAL A 93 -8.13 -5.00 3.87
CA VAL A 93 -8.23 -5.21 5.31
C VAL A 93 -8.24 -6.70 5.59
N LEU A 94 -7.41 -7.16 6.54
CA LEU A 94 -7.47 -8.54 7.01
C LEU A 94 -8.51 -8.65 8.14
N VAL A 95 -9.42 -9.60 7.98
CA VAL A 95 -10.58 -9.79 8.86
C VAL A 95 -10.48 -11.15 9.54
N GLY A 96 -10.56 -11.16 10.87
CA GLY A 96 -10.59 -12.38 11.67
C GLY A 96 -12.02 -12.88 11.81
N LEU A 97 -12.37 -13.97 11.14
CA LEU A 97 -13.71 -14.54 11.22
C LEU A 97 -13.86 -15.45 12.45
N PRO A 98 -15.02 -15.44 13.14
CA PRO A 98 -15.26 -16.34 14.28
C PRO A 98 -15.36 -17.80 13.86
N THR A 99 -15.79 -18.06 12.62
CA THR A 99 -15.80 -19.38 11.96
C THR A 99 -15.49 -19.19 10.47
N PRO A 100 -14.94 -20.19 9.77
CA PRO A 100 -14.61 -20.07 8.34
C PRO A 100 -15.79 -19.65 7.45
N ASP A 101 -17.01 -20.09 7.79
CA ASP A 101 -18.23 -19.78 7.03
C ASP A 101 -18.95 -18.50 7.50
N ALA A 102 -18.40 -17.78 8.48
CA ALA A 102 -19.03 -16.56 8.96
C ALA A 102 -18.91 -15.45 7.90
N PRO A 103 -19.96 -14.64 7.72
CA PRO A 103 -19.90 -13.51 6.80
C PRO A 103 -18.94 -12.43 7.34
N PRO A 104 -18.25 -11.65 6.47
CA PRO A 104 -17.24 -10.68 6.88
C PRO A 104 -17.71 -9.62 7.89
N GLU A 105 -19.00 -9.29 7.90
CA GLU A 105 -19.61 -8.32 8.82
C GLU A 105 -19.58 -8.79 10.28
N ARG A 106 -19.40 -10.09 10.51
CA ARG A 106 -19.22 -10.69 11.84
C ARG A 106 -17.76 -10.84 12.24
N GLY A 107 -16.84 -10.38 11.39
CA GLY A 107 -15.41 -10.48 11.60
C GLY A 107 -14.85 -9.37 12.47
N THR A 108 -13.69 -9.65 13.06
CA THR A 108 -12.89 -8.72 13.84
C THR A 108 -11.86 -8.04 12.95
N THR A 109 -11.74 -6.71 13.03
CA THR A 109 -10.75 -5.92 12.28
C THR A 109 -9.73 -5.21 13.19
N ALA A 110 -9.90 -5.34 14.51
CA ALA A 110 -9.01 -4.77 15.52
C ALA A 110 -8.61 -5.87 16.50
N PHE A 111 -7.30 -6.10 16.61
CA PHE A 111 -6.74 -7.22 17.35
C PHE A 111 -5.89 -6.71 18.50
N ALA A 112 -5.71 -7.50 19.55
CA ALA A 112 -4.71 -7.17 20.55
C ALA A 112 -3.31 -7.38 19.94
N VAL A 113 -2.39 -6.42 20.13
CA VAL A 113 -0.98 -6.56 19.71
C VAL A 113 -0.34 -7.80 20.35
N SER A 114 -0.75 -8.12 21.59
CA SER A 114 -0.30 -9.29 22.34
C SER A 114 -1.07 -10.58 22.02
N GLN A 115 -1.97 -10.58 21.04
CA GLN A 115 -2.79 -11.74 20.70
C GLN A 115 -1.91 -12.92 20.26
N PRO A 116 -1.96 -14.06 20.97
CA PRO A 116 -1.17 -15.22 20.60
C PRO A 116 -1.50 -15.74 19.20
N GLY A 117 -0.47 -16.11 18.44
CA GLY A 117 -0.61 -16.69 17.10
C GLY A 117 -1.09 -15.72 16.00
N LEU A 118 -1.31 -14.43 16.31
CA LEU A 118 -1.79 -13.46 15.33
C LEU A 118 -0.80 -13.29 14.16
N THR A 119 0.48 -13.15 14.48
CA THR A 119 1.56 -13.05 13.49
C THR A 119 1.61 -14.29 12.60
N ASP A 120 1.56 -15.49 13.20
CA ASP A 120 1.64 -16.76 12.46
C ASP A 120 0.44 -16.95 11.53
N ALA A 121 -0.76 -16.59 12.00
CA ALA A 121 -1.98 -16.63 11.18
C ALA A 121 -1.89 -15.67 9.99
N CYS A 122 -1.38 -14.45 10.21
CA CYS A 122 -1.17 -13.48 9.12
C CYS A 122 -0.11 -13.98 8.13
N GLN A 123 1.01 -14.49 8.64
CA GLN A 123 2.08 -15.04 7.80
C GLN A 123 1.55 -16.18 6.92
N HIS A 124 0.79 -17.10 7.48
CA HIS A 124 0.19 -18.21 6.74
C HIS A 124 -0.75 -17.71 5.63
N LEU A 125 -1.63 -16.75 5.94
CA LEU A 125 -2.52 -16.14 4.94
C LEU A 125 -1.72 -15.46 3.83
N VAL A 126 -0.71 -14.67 4.18
CA VAL A 126 0.11 -13.93 3.21
C VAL A 126 0.92 -14.88 2.33
N THR A 127 1.42 -15.99 2.86
CA THR A 127 2.04 -17.05 2.06
C THR A 127 1.06 -17.67 1.06
N GLN A 128 -0.21 -17.87 1.46
CA GLN A 128 -1.24 -18.33 0.52
C GLN A 128 -1.49 -17.29 -0.58
N LEU A 129 -1.67 -16.02 -0.22
CA LEU A 129 -1.85 -14.92 -1.18
C LEU A 129 -0.67 -14.82 -2.16
N GLN A 130 0.55 -14.94 -1.65
CA GLN A 130 1.77 -14.95 -2.45
C GLN A 130 1.78 -16.12 -3.44
N SER A 131 1.46 -17.34 -2.99
CA SER A 131 1.40 -18.52 -3.87
C SER A 131 0.34 -18.40 -4.97
N GLN A 132 -0.74 -17.66 -4.68
CA GLN A 132 -1.81 -17.36 -5.63
C GLN A 132 -1.50 -16.16 -6.53
N HIS A 133 -0.30 -15.57 -6.41
CA HIS A 133 0.10 -14.37 -7.12
C HIS A 133 -0.89 -13.21 -6.92
N TYR A 134 -1.44 -13.09 -5.69
CA TYR A 134 -2.34 -11.99 -5.29
C TYR A 134 -1.54 -10.69 -5.06
N TYR A 135 -0.89 -10.22 -6.11
CA TYR A 135 -0.17 -8.94 -6.14
C TYR A 135 0.02 -8.50 -7.59
N THR A 136 0.21 -7.20 -7.79
CA THR A 136 0.59 -6.61 -9.08
C THR A 136 2.01 -6.08 -8.95
N ASP A 137 2.94 -6.62 -9.74
CA ASP A 137 4.30 -6.14 -9.78
C ASP A 137 4.45 -4.97 -10.76
N THR A 138 4.29 -3.74 -10.25
CA THR A 138 4.47 -2.55 -11.07
C THR A 138 5.92 -2.27 -11.47
N ALA A 139 6.88 -2.94 -10.84
CA ALA A 139 8.29 -2.74 -11.09
C ALA A 139 8.82 -3.56 -12.27
N THR A 140 8.18 -4.67 -12.64
CA THR A 140 8.73 -5.62 -13.62
C THR A 140 7.77 -5.98 -14.75
N PHE A 141 6.54 -5.46 -14.78
CA PHE A 141 5.65 -5.75 -15.90
C PHE A 141 6.28 -5.30 -17.22
N SER A 142 6.05 -6.09 -18.29
CA SER A 142 6.41 -5.72 -19.64
C SER A 142 5.31 -4.85 -20.26
N ILE A 143 5.64 -3.60 -20.56
CA ILE A 143 4.77 -2.67 -21.28
C ILE A 143 5.39 -2.32 -22.63
N THR A 144 4.57 -2.23 -23.67
CA THR A 144 5.01 -1.80 -25.00
C THR A 144 4.48 -0.39 -25.28
N CYS A 145 5.35 0.50 -25.76
CA CYS A 145 4.94 1.79 -26.30
C CYS A 145 4.22 1.57 -27.63
N ARG A 146 2.94 1.95 -27.74
CA ARG A 146 2.17 1.77 -28.99
C ARG A 146 2.58 2.73 -30.11
N THR A 147 3.26 3.82 -29.77
CA THR A 147 3.75 4.80 -30.76
C THR A 147 5.00 4.33 -31.50
N CYS A 148 5.94 3.67 -30.80
CA CYS A 148 7.22 3.26 -31.39
C CYS A 148 7.53 1.76 -31.30
N GLY A 149 6.69 0.97 -30.63
CA GLY A 149 6.86 -0.48 -30.48
C GLY A 149 7.92 -0.91 -29.46
N GLN A 150 8.57 0.01 -28.74
CA GLN A 150 9.59 -0.32 -27.75
C GLN A 150 8.98 -1.04 -26.53
N ARG A 151 9.55 -2.19 -26.17
CA ARG A 151 9.27 -2.87 -24.89
C ARG A 151 10.01 -2.16 -23.76
N LEU A 152 9.30 -1.93 -22.66
CA LEU A 152 9.71 -1.21 -21.47
C LEU A 152 9.42 -2.08 -20.26
N GLU A 153 10.28 -2.01 -19.26
CA GLU A 153 10.13 -2.76 -18.01
C GLU A 153 9.73 -1.83 -16.87
N GLY A 154 8.57 -2.10 -16.29
CA GLY A 154 8.02 -1.41 -15.13
C GLY A 154 7.76 0.09 -15.33
N GLU A 155 7.27 0.72 -14.26
CA GLU A 155 6.96 2.16 -14.26
C GLU A 155 8.17 3.06 -14.53
N LYS A 156 9.37 2.66 -14.07
CA LYS A 156 10.60 3.43 -14.32
C LYS A 156 10.95 3.48 -15.81
N GLY A 157 10.82 2.35 -16.51
CA GLY A 157 11.04 2.28 -17.96
C GLY A 157 10.07 3.18 -18.73
N ILE A 158 8.79 3.18 -18.32
CA ILE A 158 7.77 4.07 -18.89
C ILE A 158 8.12 5.55 -18.65
N ALA A 159 8.43 5.92 -17.41
CA ALA A 159 8.70 7.30 -17.04
C ALA A 159 9.90 7.87 -17.81
N MET A 160 11.01 7.10 -17.88
CA MET A 160 12.18 7.49 -18.67
C MET A 160 11.85 7.60 -20.16
N HIS A 161 11.12 6.63 -20.72
CA HIS A 161 10.73 6.64 -22.12
C HIS A 161 9.86 7.85 -22.48
N ALA A 162 8.85 8.14 -21.67
CA ALA A 162 7.97 9.28 -21.84
C ALA A 162 8.76 10.60 -21.76
N GLN A 163 9.71 10.70 -20.83
CA GLN A 163 10.55 11.88 -20.68
C GLN A 163 11.49 12.10 -21.88
N GLN A 164 12.05 11.02 -22.44
CA GLN A 164 13.01 11.10 -23.54
C GLN A 164 12.35 11.28 -24.91
N THR A 165 11.17 10.68 -25.11
CA THR A 165 10.53 10.59 -26.43
C THR A 165 9.25 11.42 -26.56
N GLY A 166 8.65 11.83 -25.44
CA GLY A 166 7.33 12.47 -25.41
C GLY A 166 6.16 11.50 -25.64
N HIS A 167 6.41 10.19 -25.77
CA HIS A 167 5.35 9.20 -25.94
C HIS A 167 4.61 8.92 -24.63
N SER A 168 3.29 8.78 -24.71
CA SER A 168 2.42 8.52 -23.54
C SER A 168 1.44 7.36 -23.74
N ASP A 169 1.49 6.69 -24.90
CA ASP A 169 0.58 5.59 -25.23
C ASP A 169 1.24 4.23 -24.99
N PHE A 170 0.80 3.53 -23.93
CA PHE A 170 1.42 2.32 -23.42
C PHE A 170 0.39 1.19 -23.30
N SER A 171 0.77 -0.04 -23.66
CA SER A 171 -0.05 -1.24 -23.50
C SER A 171 0.70 -2.36 -22.81
N GLN A 172 0.08 -2.98 -21.81
CA GLN A 172 0.61 -4.16 -21.14
C GLN A 172 0.44 -5.37 -22.06
N THR A 173 1.54 -6.03 -22.40
CA THR A 173 1.49 -7.35 -23.04
C THR A 173 1.43 -8.38 -21.93
N GLU A 174 0.30 -9.08 -21.81
CA GLU A 174 0.26 -10.30 -21.01
C GLU A 174 1.30 -11.26 -21.59
N GLU A 175 2.28 -11.66 -20.78
CA GLU A 175 3.04 -12.86 -21.11
C GLU A 175 2.06 -14.03 -21.03
N THR A 176 1.53 -14.43 -22.19
CA THR A 176 0.95 -15.76 -22.34
C THR A 176 2.03 -16.74 -21.92
N LEU A 177 1.95 -17.22 -20.68
CA LEU A 177 2.67 -18.40 -20.23
C LEU A 177 2.14 -19.54 -21.12
N SER A 178 2.87 -19.79 -22.21
CA SER A 178 2.77 -21.04 -22.95
C SER A 178 3.02 -22.17 -21.96
N GLN A 179 2.05 -23.09 -21.95
CA GLN A 179 1.90 -24.29 -21.13
C GLN A 179 3.18 -25.07 -20.85
#